data_AF-A0A3N1A2J6-F1
#
_entry.id   AF-A0A3N1A2J6-F1
#
_cell.length_a   1.000
_cell.length_b   1.000
_cell.length_c   1.000
_cell.angle_alpha   90.00
_cell.angle_beta   90.00
_cell.angle_gamma   90.00
#
_symmetry.space_group_name_H-M   'P 1'
#
loop_
_entity.id
_entity.type
_entity.pdbx_description
1 polymer ?
#
loop_
_entity_poly.entity_id
_entity_poly.type
_entity_poly.pdbx_seq_one_letter_code
_entity_poly.pdbx_strand_id
1 'polypeptide(L)' 'MTARVHHRRPEAKCPIRPGEPCTLCLPGATGPADCGLVYLVMSDDELRAGLHENRRVTA' A
#
# COMPACT_ATOMS: atom_id res chain seq x y z
N MET A 1 12.46 -23.49 25.18
CA MET A 1 12.18 -23.14 23.77
C MET A 1 10.70 -22.79 23.65
N THR A 2 10.34 -21.54 23.97
CA THR A 2 8.94 -21.09 23.86
C THR A 2 8.64 -20.70 22.42
N ALA A 3 7.61 -21.32 21.83
CA ALA A 3 7.14 -20.97 20.50
C ALA A 3 6.66 -19.51 20.47
N ARG A 4 7.24 -18.69 19.60
CA ARG A 4 6.74 -17.34 19.36
C ARG A 4 5.40 -17.44 18.65
N VAL A 5 4.36 -16.90 19.27
CA VAL A 5 3.07 -16.67 18.60
C VAL A 5 3.31 -15.58 17.56
N HIS A 6 3.39 -15.97 16.28
CA HIS A 6 3.37 -15.01 15.18
C HIS A 6 1.95 -14.46 15.07
N HIS A 7 1.66 -13.37 15.80
CA HIS A 7 0.51 -12.54 15.48
C HIS A 7 0.64 -12.15 14.00
N ARG A 8 -0.34 -12.53 13.16
CA ARG A 8 -0.40 -12.06 11.78
C ARG A 8 -0.52 -10.55 11.85
N ARG A 9 0.59 -9.83 11.57
CA ARG A 9 0.52 -8.39 11.40
C ARG A 9 -0.50 -8.11 10.29
N PRO A 10 -1.41 -7.15 10.47
CA PRO A 10 -2.25 -6.70 9.37
C PRO A 10 -1.35 -6.35 8.19
N GLU A 11 -1.54 -7.02 7.06
CA GLU A 11 -0.81 -6.70 5.84
C GLU A 11 -1.32 -5.36 5.34
N ALA A 12 -0.43 -4.36 5.33
CA ALA A 12 -0.76 -3.07 4.76
C ALA A 12 -1.08 -3.26 3.27
N LYS A 13 -2.30 -2.91 2.86
CA LYS A 13 -2.74 -3.00 1.46
C LYS A 13 -2.13 -1.88 0.64
N CYS A 14 -1.85 -2.15 -0.64
CA CYS A 14 -1.36 -1.13 -1.57
C CYS A 14 -2.48 -0.12 -1.91
N PRO A 15 -2.32 1.19 -1.69
CA PRO A 15 -3.33 2.19 -2.07
C PRO A 15 -3.55 2.25 -3.59
N ILE A 16 -2.51 1.96 -4.38
CA ILE A 16 -2.56 2.06 -5.85
C ILE A 16 -3.19 0.79 -6.46
N ARG A 17 -3.04 -0.36 -5.80
CA ARG A 17 -3.59 -1.66 -6.24
C ARG A 17 -4.54 -2.22 -5.19
N PRO A 18 -5.81 -1.79 -5.21
CA PRO A 18 -6.81 -2.28 -4.26
C PRO A 18 -6.88 -3.82 -4.27
N GLY A 19 -6.91 -4.42 -3.09
CA GLY A 19 -6.98 -5.88 -2.94
C GLY A 19 -5.63 -6.58 -2.86
N GLU A 20 -4.54 -5.95 -3.31
CA GLU A 20 -3.20 -6.51 -3.21
C GLU A 20 -2.48 -6.08 -1.92
N PRO A 21 -1.73 -6.98 -1.26
CA PRO A 21 -0.80 -6.60 -0.20
C PRO A 21 0.33 -5.73 -0.77
N CYS A 22 0.97 -4.94 0.08
CA CYS A 22 2.17 -4.22 -0.31
C CYS A 22 3.29 -5.21 -0.67
N THR A 23 3.84 -5.10 -1.88
CA THR A 23 4.95 -5.93 -2.38
C THR A 23 6.27 -5.15 -2.45
N LEU A 24 6.38 -4.00 -1.78
CA LEU A 24 7.60 -3.19 -1.80
C LEU A 24 8.73 -3.93 -1.07
N CYS A 25 9.72 -4.41 -1.84
CA CYS A 25 10.88 -5.16 -1.34
C CYS A 25 12.14 -4.30 -1.13
N LEU A 26 11.99 -3.03 -0.76
CA LEU A 26 13.14 -2.18 -0.46
C LEU A 26 13.66 -2.49 0.97
N PRO A 27 14.98 -2.67 1.19
CA PRO A 27 15.51 -2.84 2.54
C PRO A 27 15.09 -1.69 3.46
N GLY A 28 14.54 -2.03 4.63
CA GLY A 28 14.04 -1.06 5.60
C GLY A 28 12.61 -0.57 5.36
N ALA A 29 11.94 -0.99 4.29
CA ALA A 29 10.53 -0.65 4.08
C ALA A 29 9.63 -1.27 5.16
N THR A 30 8.72 -0.46 5.67
CA THR A 30 7.72 -0.77 6.69
C THR A 30 6.30 -0.86 6.13
N GLY A 31 6.06 -0.32 4.93
CA GLY A 31 4.81 -0.46 4.21
C GLY A 31 4.65 0.51 3.03
N PRO A 32 3.41 0.74 2.58
CA PRO A 32 3.11 1.61 1.43
C PRO A 32 3.58 3.07 1.58
N ALA A 33 3.74 3.56 2.81
CA ALA A 33 4.25 4.90 3.08
C ALA A 33 5.70 5.09 2.58
N ASP A 34 6.47 4.02 2.48
CA ASP A 34 7.86 4.03 1.99
C ASP A 34 7.95 3.86 0.46
N CYS A 35 6.81 3.69 -0.23
CA CYS A 35 6.78 3.47 -1.67
C CYS A 35 6.82 4.80 -2.43
N GLY A 36 7.84 4.98 -3.28
CA GLY A 36 7.96 6.17 -4.12
C GLY A 36 6.76 6.39 -5.05
N LEU A 37 6.14 5.33 -5.57
CA LEU A 37 4.93 5.46 -6.38
C LEU A 37 3.74 5.99 -5.56
N VAL A 38 3.56 5.49 -4.34
CA VAL A 38 2.52 5.99 -3.43
C VAL A 38 2.77 7.46 -3.11
N TYR A 39 4.02 7.85 -2.84
CA TYR A 39 4.39 9.25 -2.62
C TYR A 39 3.98 10.15 -3.80
N LEU A 40 4.36 9.79 -5.03
CA LEU A 40 4.06 10.60 -6.22
C LEU A 40 2.55 10.77 -6.43
N VAL A 41 1.79 9.68 -6.37
CA VAL A 41 0.34 9.73 -6.60
C VAL A 41 -0.40 10.42 -5.46
N MET A 42 0.00 10.17 -4.21
CA MET A 42 -0.71 10.73 -3.05
C MET A 42 -0.33 12.19 -2.77
N SER A 43 0.82 12.67 -3.24
CA SER A 43 1.23 14.07 -3.06
C SER A 43 0.70 14.99 -4.15
N ASP A 44 0.23 14.44 -5.26
CA ASP A 44 -0.35 15.19 -6.38
C ASP A 44 -1.89 15.09 -6.34
N ASP A 45 -2.57 16.23 -6.33
CA ASP A 45 -4.03 16.28 -6.17
C ASP A 45 -4.78 15.71 -7.37
N GLU A 46 -4.26 15.92 -8.59
CA GLU A 46 -4.88 15.44 -9.82
C GLU A 46 -4.75 13.92 -9.91
N LEU A 47 -3.56 13.39 -9.65
CA LEU A 47 -3.31 11.95 -9.64
C LEU A 47 -4.11 11.24 -8.55
N ARG A 48 -4.22 11.84 -7.36
CA ARG A 48 -5.02 11.30 -6.26
C ARG A 48 -6.51 11.26 -6.64
N ALA A 49 -7.03 12.33 -7.21
CA ALA A 49 -8.42 12.39 -7.69
C ALA A 49 -8.67 11.33 -8.78
N GLY A 50 -7.76 11.18 -9.74
CA GLY A 50 -7.83 10.13 -10.77
C GLY A 50 -7.85 8.72 -10.19
N LEU A 51 -7.06 8.44 -9.15
CA LEU A 51 -7.11 7.15 -8.46
C LEU A 51 -8.47 6.90 -7.78
N HIS A 52 -9.05 7.92 -7.14
CA HIS A 52 -10.38 7.82 -6.55
C HIS A 52 -11.45 7.52 -7.60
N GLU A 53 -11.35 8.15 -8.78
CA GLU A 53 -12.27 7.90 -9.88
C GLU A 53 -12.09 6.50 -10.46
N ASN A 54 -10.85 6.07 -10.71
CA ASN A 54 -10.55 4.71 -11.17
C ASN A 54 -11.15 3.64 -10.23
N ARG A 55 -11.08 3.86 -8.90
CA ARG A 55 -11.70 2.94 -7.93
C ARG A 55 -13.21 2.83 -8.05
N ARG A 56 -13.91 3.86 -8.52
CA ARG A 56 -15.36 3.80 -8.76
C ARG A 56 -15.68 3.02 -10.03
N VAL A 57 -14.83 3.11 -11.04
CA VAL A 57 -14.99 2.40 -12.31
C VAL A 57 -14.69 0.90 -12.18
N THR A 58 -13.69 0.54 -11.36
CA THR A 58 -13.23 -0.85 -11.20
C THR A 58 -13.86 -1.60 -10.01
N ALA A 59 -14.81 -1.00 -9.30
CA ALA A 59 -15.55 -1.61 -8.18
C ALA A 59 -16.86 -2.24 -8.66
#